data_AF-A0A5E9GSU8-F1
#
_entry.id   AF-A0A5E9GSU8-F1
#
_cell.length_a   1.000
_cell.length_b   1.000
_cell.length_c   1.000
_cell.angle_alpha   90.00
_cell.angle_beta   90.00
_cell.angle_gamma   90.00
#
_symmetry.space_group_name_H-M   'P 1'
#
loop_
_entity.id
_entity.type
_entity.pdbx_description
1 polymer ?
#
loop_
_entity_poly.entity_id
_entity_poly.type
_entity_poly.pdbx_seq_one_letter_code
_entity_poly.pdbx_strand_id
1 'polypeptide(L)'
;MIRVLNDVLQLHFVRNPGAAFSLASGSTWIFSIIAAAVVIFIVWFARRIRSFAWGLVFGLLLGGVLGNLTDRLLREPGFGVGHVVDFISTPWLLPAIYNVADMAIVSSMVIFMILTIRGIGLDGNKVVAESKTATPTLKQTDAVTPDTTTSDTVAPTRERPAPGAEALR
;
A
#
# COMPACT_ATOMS: atom_id res chain seq x y z
N MET A 1 32.82 -21.31 -4.25
CA MET A 1 32.62 -19.99 -3.61
C MET A 1 33.85 -19.14 -3.84
N ILE A 2 33.69 -17.83 -4.01
CA ILE A 2 34.80 -16.88 -4.15
C ILE A 2 34.66 -15.84 -3.03
N ARG A 3 35.71 -15.66 -2.21
CA ARG A 3 35.74 -14.64 -1.15
C ARG A 3 36.23 -13.34 -1.77
N VAL A 4 35.37 -12.32 -1.86
CA VAL A 4 35.73 -11.01 -2.41
C VAL A 4 36.30 -10.12 -1.32
N LEU A 5 35.68 -10.13 -0.14
CA LEU A 5 36.13 -9.38 1.03
C LEU A 5 36.01 -10.28 2.26
N ASN A 6 37.00 -11.15 2.49
CA ASN A 6 37.10 -12.12 3.59
C ASN A 6 35.74 -12.72 4.02
N ASP A 7 35.26 -12.36 5.22
CA ASP A 7 33.99 -12.82 5.79
C ASP A 7 32.86 -11.79 5.63
N VAL A 8 33.15 -10.66 4.98
CA VAL A 8 32.21 -9.55 4.74
C VAL A 8 31.39 -9.80 3.47
N LEU A 9 32.03 -10.20 2.37
CA LEU A 9 31.37 -10.45 1.09
C LEU A 9 31.91 -11.70 0.41
N GLN A 10 31.01 -12.65 0.19
CA GLN A 10 31.31 -13.91 -0.48
C GLN A 10 30.33 -14.12 -1.64
N LEU A 11 30.86 -14.54 -2.78
CA LEU A 11 30.06 -14.94 -3.92
C LEU A 11 29.85 -16.46 -3.89
N HIS A 12 28.59 -16.86 -3.73
CA HIS A 12 28.15 -18.26 -3.65
C HIS A 12 27.10 -18.50 -4.72
N PHE A 13 27.40 -19.30 -5.73
CA PHE A 13 26.39 -19.66 -6.73
C PHE A 13 25.44 -20.70 -6.14
N VAL A 14 24.23 -20.28 -5.79
CA VAL A 14 23.18 -21.15 -5.27
C VAL A 14 21.92 -20.99 -6.11
N ARG A 15 21.36 -22.13 -6.52
CA ARG A 15 20.06 -22.17 -7.20
C ARG A 15 19.00 -22.37 -6.12
N ASN A 16 18.24 -21.33 -5.83
CA ASN A 16 17.21 -21.36 -4.81
C ASN A 16 15.86 -21.72 -5.44
N PRO A 17 15.26 -22.86 -5.08
CA PRO A 17 13.91 -23.20 -5.55
C PRO A 17 12.83 -22.25 -5.02
N GLY A 18 13.15 -21.38 -4.05
CA GLY A 18 12.20 -20.56 -3.31
C GLY A 18 11.76 -21.22 -2.00
N ALA A 19 12.53 -22.19 -1.51
CA ALA A 19 12.19 -23.02 -0.35
C ALA A 19 13.08 -22.73 0.87
N ALA A 20 13.36 -21.45 1.17
CA ALA A 20 14.06 -21.06 2.40
C ALA A 20 13.37 -21.59 3.69
N PHE A 21 12.12 -22.07 3.58
CA PHE A 21 11.37 -22.73 4.66
C PHE A 21 10.93 -24.17 4.35
N SER A 22 11.45 -24.85 3.32
CA SER A 22 11.02 -26.20 2.92
C SER A 22 9.50 -26.38 2.65
N LEU A 23 8.69 -25.32 2.75
CA LEU A 23 7.23 -25.33 2.63
C LEU A 23 6.72 -25.50 1.19
N ALA A 24 7.58 -25.35 0.18
CA ALA A 24 7.18 -25.30 -1.22
C ALA A 24 8.11 -26.08 -2.17
N SER A 25 8.82 -27.10 -1.66
CA SER A 25 9.79 -27.89 -2.46
C SER A 25 9.20 -28.54 -3.73
N GLY A 26 7.87 -28.60 -3.87
CA GLY A 26 7.17 -29.10 -5.06
C GLY A 26 6.31 -28.08 -5.82
N SER A 27 6.27 -26.81 -5.38
CA SER A 27 5.33 -25.80 -5.90
C SER A 27 6.02 -24.51 -6.34
N THR A 28 7.19 -24.62 -6.98
CA THR A 28 7.96 -23.46 -7.47
C THR A 28 7.17 -22.62 -8.49
N TRP A 29 6.22 -23.24 -9.19
CA TRP A 29 5.30 -22.60 -10.12
C TRP A 29 4.36 -21.57 -9.48
N ILE A 30 4.02 -21.74 -8.19
CA ILE A 30 3.16 -20.78 -7.47
C ILE A 30 3.86 -19.43 -7.38
N PHE A 31 5.16 -19.41 -7.09
CA PHE A 31 5.93 -18.18 -7.03
C PHE A 31 5.97 -17.47 -8.39
N SER A 32 6.05 -18.22 -9.48
CA SER A 32 5.99 -17.67 -10.84
C SER A 32 4.64 -17.02 -11.14
N ILE A 33 3.54 -17.65 -10.71
CA ILE A 33 2.19 -17.07 -10.85
C ILE A 33 2.04 -15.79 -10.02
N ILE A 34 2.46 -15.83 -8.76
CA ILE A 34 2.39 -14.65 -7.88
C ILE A 34 3.24 -13.52 -8.46
N ALA A 35 4.47 -13.80 -8.87
CA ALA A 35 5.34 -12.80 -9.46
C ALA A 35 4.75 -12.22 -10.76
N ALA A 36 4.18 -13.06 -11.63
CA ALA A 36 3.49 -12.61 -12.84
C ALA A 36 2.28 -11.71 -12.51
N ALA A 37 1.46 -12.09 -11.54
CA ALA A 37 0.32 -11.29 -11.10
C ALA A 37 0.77 -9.92 -10.54
N VAL A 38 1.83 -9.89 -9.74
CA VAL A 38 2.43 -8.66 -9.22
C VAL A 38 2.96 -7.78 -10.34
N VAL A 39 3.65 -8.34 -11.34
CA VAL A 39 4.13 -7.60 -12.52
C VAL A 39 2.95 -6.97 -13.27
N ILE A 40 1.90 -7.73 -13.56
CA ILE A 40 0.70 -7.23 -14.26
C ILE A 40 0.06 -6.09 -13.46
N PHE A 41 -0.12 -6.29 -12.15
CA PHE A 41 -0.67 -5.26 -11.27
C PHE A 41 0.16 -3.99 -11.28
N ILE A 42 1.49 -4.09 -11.13
CA ILE A 42 2.39 -2.93 -11.13
C ILE A 42 2.33 -2.22 -12.48
N VAL A 43 2.39 -2.92 -13.61
CA VAL A 43 2.34 -2.30 -14.94
C VAL A 43 1.01 -1.57 -15.15
N TRP A 44 -0.10 -2.16 -14.72
CA TRP A 44 -1.41 -1.52 -14.78
C TRP A 44 -1.49 -0.28 -13.88
N PHE A 45 -1.02 -0.41 -12.64
CA PHE A 45 -1.09 0.66 -11.64
C PHE A 45 -0.09 1.79 -11.91
N ALA A 46 1.06 1.49 -12.50
CA ALA A 46 2.12 2.46 -12.78
C ALA A 46 1.67 3.62 -13.66
N ARG A 47 0.64 3.40 -14.49
CA ARG A 47 0.02 4.44 -15.32
C ARG A 47 -0.64 5.58 -14.51
N ARG A 48 -0.90 5.36 -13.22
CA ARG A 48 -1.50 6.36 -12.32
C ARG A 48 -0.47 7.17 -11.54
N ILE A 49 0.80 6.80 -11.61
CA ILE A 49 1.86 7.45 -10.84
C ILE A 49 2.29 8.72 -11.56
N ARG A 50 2.26 9.85 -10.86
CA ARG A 50 2.76 11.14 -11.36
C ARG A 50 4.06 11.59 -10.70
N SER A 51 4.33 11.11 -9.49
CA SER A 51 5.56 11.45 -8.76
C SER A 51 6.75 10.61 -9.21
N PHE A 52 7.89 11.27 -9.44
CA PHE A 52 9.16 10.60 -9.73
C PHE A 52 9.59 9.64 -8.60
N ALA A 53 9.40 10.04 -7.34
CA ALA A 53 9.80 9.22 -6.20
C ALA A 53 8.99 7.91 -6.13
N TRP A 54 7.69 8.00 -6.39
CA TRP A 54 6.84 6.81 -6.52
C TRP A 54 7.19 6.00 -7.77
N GLY A 55 7.54 6.66 -8.88
CA GLY A 55 8.06 5.99 -10.07
C GLY A 55 9.30 5.15 -9.77
N LEU A 56 10.22 5.64 -8.94
CA LEU A 56 11.40 4.90 -8.49
C LEU A 56 11.02 3.67 -7.65
N VAL A 57 10.08 3.82 -6.71
CA VAL A 57 9.57 2.70 -5.89
C VAL A 57 9.05 1.58 -6.78
N PHE A 58 8.11 1.90 -7.66
CA PHE A 58 7.47 0.91 -8.52
C PHE A 58 8.42 0.37 -9.60
N GLY A 59 9.35 1.19 -10.09
CA GLY A 59 10.40 0.76 -11.02
C GLY A 59 11.37 -0.24 -10.41
N LEU A 60 11.86 0.02 -9.19
CA LEU A 60 12.71 -0.92 -8.45
C LEU A 60 11.97 -2.21 -8.11
N LEU A 61 10.71 -2.10 -7.67
CA LEU A 61 9.88 -3.26 -7.38
C LEU A 61 9.63 -4.10 -8.63
N LEU A 62 9.24 -3.46 -9.74
CA LEU A 62 9.01 -4.12 -11.02
C LEU A 62 10.27 -4.81 -11.53
N GLY A 63 11.41 -4.12 -11.51
CA GLY A 63 12.69 -4.67 -11.94
C GLY A 63 13.11 -5.89 -11.12
N GLY A 64 12.97 -5.83 -9.79
CA GLY A 64 13.27 -6.95 -8.91
C GLY A 64 12.34 -8.15 -9.12
N VAL A 65 11.03 -7.93 -9.13
CA VAL A 65 10.05 -9.02 -9.35
C VAL A 65 10.22 -9.62 -10.76
N LEU A 66 10.46 -8.80 -11.77
CA LEU A 66 10.68 -9.26 -13.14
C LEU A 66 11.98 -10.07 -13.25
N GLY A 67 13.07 -9.65 -12.62
CA GLY A 67 14.33 -10.41 -12.61
C GLY A 67 14.15 -11.80 -12.00
N ASN A 68 13.51 -11.88 -10.84
CA ASN A 68 13.19 -13.16 -10.19
C ASN A 68 12.20 -14.00 -11.01
N LEU A 69 11.22 -13.38 -11.69
CA LEU A 69 10.29 -14.07 -12.57
C LEU A 69 10.99 -14.63 -13.82
N THR A 70 11.84 -13.84 -14.48
CA THR A 70 12.60 -14.26 -15.66
C THR A 70 13.49 -15.46 -15.33
N ASP A 71 14.15 -15.45 -14.18
CA ASP A 71 14.91 -16.60 -13.70
C ASP A 71 14.02 -17.85 -13.57
N ARG A 72 12.81 -17.72 -13.02
CA ARG A 72 11.87 -18.85 -12.90
C ARG A 72 11.28 -19.32 -14.24
N LEU A 73 11.11 -18.42 -15.20
CA LEU A 73 10.53 -18.74 -16.51
C LEU A 73 11.55 -19.41 -17.44
N LEU A 74 12.81 -18.96 -17.43
CA LEU A 74 13.80 -19.35 -18.44
C LEU A 74 14.79 -20.42 -17.97
N ARG A 75 14.87 -20.69 -16.66
CA ARG A 75 15.83 -21.65 -16.12
C ARG A 75 15.21 -23.03 -15.92
N GLU A 76 16.08 -24.03 -15.92
CA GLU A 76 15.75 -25.41 -15.56
C GLU A 76 15.09 -25.49 -14.17
N PRO A 77 14.15 -26.43 -13.93
CA PRO A 77 13.83 -27.62 -14.76
C PRO A 77 12.80 -27.40 -15.89
N GLY A 78 12.18 -26.23 -16.01
CA GLY A 78 11.17 -25.97 -17.04
C GLY A 78 10.50 -24.61 -16.90
N PHE A 79 9.67 -24.24 -17.89
CA PHE A 79 9.04 -22.92 -17.94
C PHE A 79 8.14 -22.66 -16.73
N GLY A 80 8.52 -21.68 -15.91
CA GLY A 80 7.80 -21.28 -14.71
C GLY A 80 8.08 -22.15 -13.48
N VAL A 81 8.93 -23.16 -13.60
CA VAL A 81 9.32 -24.05 -12.49
C VAL A 81 10.79 -23.81 -12.10
N GLY A 82 11.48 -22.94 -12.84
CA GLY A 82 12.90 -22.63 -12.68
C GLY A 82 13.27 -22.07 -11.32
N HIS A 83 14.54 -22.21 -10.97
CA HIS A 83 15.11 -21.73 -9.72
C HIS A 83 15.70 -20.33 -9.88
N VAL A 84 15.55 -19.50 -8.84
CA VAL A 84 16.18 -18.18 -8.77
C VAL A 84 17.67 -18.34 -8.49
N VAL A 85 18.51 -17.55 -9.14
CA VAL A 85 19.96 -17.60 -8.89
C VAL A 85 20.32 -16.58 -7.83
N ASP A 86 20.77 -17.09 -6.69
CA ASP A 86 21.31 -16.32 -5.59
C ASP A 86 22.83 -16.39 -5.64
N PHE A 87 23.49 -15.24 -5.50
CA PHE A 87 24.95 -15.15 -5.65
C PHE A 87 25.65 -14.32 -4.58
N ILE A 88 24.94 -13.43 -3.89
CA ILE A 88 25.50 -12.54 -2.88
C ILE A 88 25.29 -13.15 -1.51
N SER A 89 26.37 -13.39 -0.76
CA SER A 89 26.33 -13.79 0.64
C SER A 89 27.07 -12.78 1.49
N THR A 90 26.41 -12.30 2.54
CA THR A 90 26.96 -11.37 3.54
C THR A 90 26.79 -11.95 4.96
N PRO A 91 27.61 -12.96 5.34
CA PRO A 91 27.41 -13.71 6.59
C PRO A 91 27.35 -12.87 7.87
N TRP A 92 28.02 -11.72 7.88
CA TRP A 92 28.03 -10.76 9.00
C TRP A 92 26.73 -9.95 9.16
N LEU A 93 25.96 -9.78 8.09
CA LEU A 93 24.73 -8.98 8.08
C LEU A 93 23.50 -9.88 8.15
N LEU A 94 23.43 -10.86 7.24
CA LEU A 94 22.35 -11.84 7.16
C LEU A 94 22.95 -13.20 6.77
N PRO A 95 22.63 -14.29 7.48
CA PRO A 95 23.05 -15.64 7.10
C PRO A 95 22.20 -16.18 5.94
N ALA A 96 21.91 -15.35 4.93
CA ALA A 96 21.12 -15.68 3.75
C ALA A 96 21.91 -15.31 2.49
N ILE A 97 21.70 -16.07 1.43
CA ILE A 97 22.23 -15.79 0.09
C ILE A 97 21.09 -15.17 -0.70
N TYR A 98 21.36 -14.08 -1.40
CA TYR A 98 20.36 -13.30 -2.12
C TYR A 98 20.94 -12.81 -3.45
N ASN A 99 20.11 -12.16 -4.26
CA ASN A 99 20.53 -11.61 -5.54
C ASN A 99 20.25 -10.09 -5.64
N VAL A 100 20.56 -9.52 -6.80
CA VAL A 100 20.31 -8.09 -7.07
C VAL A 100 18.81 -7.77 -7.14
N ALA A 101 17.96 -8.71 -7.57
CA ALA A 101 16.52 -8.52 -7.58
C ALA A 101 15.96 -8.37 -6.15
N ASP A 102 16.45 -9.14 -5.19
CA ASP A 102 16.07 -9.01 -3.78
C ASP A 102 16.52 -7.66 -3.20
N MET A 103 17.74 -7.21 -3.54
CA MET A 103 18.21 -5.88 -3.16
C MET A 103 17.32 -4.76 -3.74
N ALA A 104 16.86 -4.90 -4.99
CA ALA A 104 15.96 -3.94 -5.62
C ALA A 104 14.58 -3.90 -4.92
N ILE A 105 14.02 -5.06 -4.57
CA ILE A 105 12.75 -5.17 -3.83
C ILE A 105 12.89 -4.55 -2.44
N VAL A 106 13.95 -4.88 -1.69
CA VAL A 106 14.21 -4.31 -0.35
C VAL A 106 14.39 -2.79 -0.44
N SER A 107 15.18 -2.30 -1.40
CA SER A 107 15.39 -0.87 -1.61
C SER A 107 14.08 -0.15 -1.96
N SER A 108 13.24 -0.75 -2.80
CA SER A 108 11.91 -0.25 -3.10
C SER A 108 11.05 -0.10 -1.84
N MET A 109 11.03 -1.14 -0.98
CA MET A 109 10.27 -1.10 0.27
C MET A 109 10.79 -0.05 1.26
N VAL A 110 12.11 0.14 1.34
CA VAL A 110 12.71 1.20 2.16
C VAL A 110 12.27 2.58 1.67
N ILE A 111 12.34 2.83 0.36
CA ILE A 111 11.90 4.11 -0.22
C ILE A 111 10.39 4.30 -0.04
N PHE A 112 9.58 3.27 -0.28
CA PHE A 112 8.15 3.27 -0.03
C PHE A 112 7.84 3.71 1.41
N MET A 113 8.47 3.07 2.38
CA MET A 113 8.27 3.39 3.80
C MET A 113 8.65 4.83 4.13
N ILE A 114 9.76 5.33 3.58
CA ILE A 114 10.18 6.73 3.76
C ILE A 114 9.13 7.69 3.16
N LEU A 115 8.62 7.42 1.96
CA LEU A 115 7.61 8.26 1.32
C LEU A 115 6.30 8.27 2.10
N THR A 116 5.86 7.10 2.58
CA THR A 116 4.65 6.95 3.40
C THR A 116 4.79 7.70 4.74
N ILE A 117 5.90 7.55 5.46
CA ILE A 117 6.15 8.26 6.73
C ILE A 117 6.24 9.77 6.51
N ARG A 118 6.79 10.22 5.38
CA ARG A 118 6.85 11.64 4.99
C ARG A 118 5.50 12.18 4.52
N GLY A 119 4.46 11.33 4.41
CA GLY A 119 3.14 11.70 3.94
C GLY A 119 3.12 12.12 2.47
N ILE A 120 4.06 11.66 1.64
CA ILE A 120 4.10 12.05 0.22
C ILE A 120 3.09 11.19 -0.54
N GLY A 121 2.02 11.80 -1.04
CA GLY A 121 1.02 11.14 -1.87
C GLY A 121 1.58 10.68 -3.22
N LEU A 122 0.86 9.81 -3.92
CA LEU A 122 1.24 9.27 -5.24
C LEU A 122 1.45 10.36 -6.31
N ASP A 123 0.85 11.53 -6.11
CA ASP A 123 0.98 12.72 -6.95
C ASP A 123 2.20 13.59 -6.58
N GLY A 124 2.92 13.28 -5.50
CA GLY A 124 4.10 14.02 -5.03
C GLY A 124 3.79 15.14 -4.04
N ASN A 125 2.52 15.46 -3.83
CA ASN A 125 2.10 16.42 -2.79
C ASN A 125 2.11 15.78 -1.40
N LYS A 126 2.48 16.55 -0.38
CA LYS A 126 2.34 16.11 1.02
C LYS A 126 0.85 16.05 1.38
N VAL A 127 0.41 14.90 1.85
CA VAL A 127 -0.88 14.73 2.52
C VAL A 127 -0.76 15.50 3.84
N VAL A 128 -1.27 16.72 3.86
CA VAL A 128 -1.46 17.46 5.11
C VAL A 128 -2.48 16.65 5.89
N ALA A 129 -2.02 16.00 6.97
CA ALA A 129 -2.89 15.26 7.87
C ALA A 129 -3.85 16.26 8.51
N GLU A 130 -5.05 16.39 7.96
CA GLU A 130 -6.13 17.11 8.59
C GLU A 130 -6.57 16.29 9.81
N SER A 131 -5.99 16.61 10.98
CA SER A 131 -6.43 16.09 12.27
C SER A 131 -7.86 16.53 12.50
N LYS A 132 -8.82 15.67 12.14
CA LYS A 132 -10.21 15.78 12.52
C LYS A 132 -10.31 15.61 14.04
N THR A 133 -10.23 16.71 14.78
CA THR A 133 -10.66 16.81 16.18
C THR A 133 -12.16 16.56 16.23
N ALA A 134 -12.56 15.29 16.33
CA ALA A 134 -13.90 14.91 16.71
C ALA A 134 -14.00 15.04 18.24
N THR A 135 -14.42 16.22 18.71
CA THR A 135 -14.88 16.42 20.09
C THR A 135 -16.17 15.62 20.28
N PRO A 136 -16.25 14.65 21.22
CA PRO A 136 -17.50 14.01 21.56
C PRO A 136 -18.22 14.88 22.59
N THR A 137 -19.18 15.69 22.15
CA THR A 137 -20.08 16.40 23.09
C THR A 137 -21.16 15.42 23.54
N LEU A 138 -20.94 14.77 24.69
CA LEU A 138 -22.00 14.19 25.51
C LEU A 138 -22.01 14.91 26.85
N LYS A 139 -23.05 15.72 27.10
CA LYS A 139 -23.56 15.96 28.46
C LYS A 139 -25.09 16.05 28.45
N GLN A 140 -25.64 14.98 28.99
CA GLN A 140 -26.91 14.80 29.67
C GLN A 140 -27.32 16.03 30.52
N THR A 141 -28.61 16.35 30.56
CA THR A 141 -29.22 17.10 31.66
C THR A 141 -30.64 16.60 31.87
N ASP A 142 -30.81 15.77 32.90
CA ASP A 142 -32.09 15.48 33.54
C ASP A 142 -32.33 16.54 34.64
N ALA A 143 -33.61 16.89 34.83
CA ALA A 143 -34.27 17.31 36.07
C ALA A 143 -34.35 18.82 36.49
N VAL A 144 -35.62 19.31 36.49
CA VAL A 144 -36.34 20.04 37.57
C VAL A 144 -36.36 21.61 37.58
N THR A 145 -37.58 22.14 37.37
CA THR A 145 -38.24 23.47 37.63
C THR A 145 -38.20 23.85 39.14
N PRO A 146 -38.28 25.13 39.65
CA PRO A 146 -39.31 26.13 39.29
C PRO A 146 -39.05 27.65 39.41
N ASP A 147 -40.00 28.41 38.81
CA ASP A 147 -40.48 29.81 39.02
C ASP A 147 -39.47 30.98 38.99
N THR A 148 -39.76 32.23 38.58
CA THR A 148 -41.00 33.04 38.55
C THR A 148 -40.80 34.28 37.62
N THR A 149 -41.88 34.77 36.98
CA THR A 149 -42.23 36.21 36.70
C THR A 149 -41.37 37.04 35.70
N THR A 150 -41.85 37.90 34.79
CA THR A 150 -43.14 38.33 34.18
C THR A 150 -42.78 39.34 33.07
N SER A 151 -43.75 39.62 32.19
CA SER A 151 -43.89 40.79 31.28
C SER A 151 -43.65 40.47 29.80
N ASP A 152 -44.72 40.15 29.08
CA ASP A 152 -45.59 41.07 28.29
C ASP A 152 -44.95 41.27 26.89
N THR A 153 -45.59 40.96 25.75
CA THR A 153 -46.74 41.69 25.19
C THR A 153 -47.18 41.01 23.87
N VAL A 154 -48.50 40.70 23.78
CA VAL A 154 -49.39 40.72 22.59
C VAL A 154 -49.27 39.66 21.48
N ALA A 155 -50.33 38.85 21.40
CA ALA A 155 -50.79 38.05 20.26
C ALA A 155 -51.87 38.84 19.47
N PRO A 156 -52.65 38.24 18.55
CA PRO A 156 -52.35 37.43 17.36
C PRO A 156 -53.08 37.98 16.11
N THR A 157 -52.77 37.55 14.89
CA THR A 157 -53.83 37.36 13.87
C THR A 157 -53.44 36.30 12.85
N ARG A 158 -54.15 35.17 12.87
CA ARG A 158 -54.21 34.17 11.79
C ARG A 158 -55.33 34.59 10.84
N GLU A 159 -55.06 34.64 9.54
CA GLU A 159 -56.10 34.63 8.50
C GLU A 159 -55.88 33.47 7.53
N ARG A 160 -56.95 32.69 7.34
CA ARG A 160 -57.25 31.77 6.23
C ARG A 160 -58.75 31.44 6.33
N PRO A 161 -59.43 30.92 5.28
CA PRO A 161 -59.23 31.04 3.83
C PRO A 161 -60.54 31.39 3.05
N ALA A 162 -60.39 31.67 1.74
CA ALA A 162 -61.29 31.44 0.58
C ALA A 162 -62.78 31.91 0.61
N PRO A 163 -63.30 32.40 -0.54
CA PRO A 163 -64.22 31.54 -1.31
C PRO A 163 -64.25 31.78 -2.84
N GLY A 164 -64.86 30.82 -3.55
CA GLY A 164 -65.49 30.99 -4.88
C GLY A 164 -64.56 30.69 -6.05
N ALA A 165 -64.72 29.60 -6.81
CA ALA A 165 -65.82 29.20 -7.68
C ALA A 165 -65.92 30.06 -8.97
N GLU A 166 -66.06 29.35 -10.09
CA GLU A 166 -66.46 29.81 -11.44
C GLU A 166 -65.40 30.59 -12.24
N ALA A 167 -65.28 30.49 -13.57
CA ALA A 167 -65.72 29.56 -14.60
C ALA A 167 -65.02 30.00 -15.90
N LEU A 168 -64.78 29.04 -16.80
CA LEU A 168 -64.76 29.14 -18.26
C LEU A 168 -64.71 30.55 -18.90
N ARG A 169 -63.61 30.82 -19.62
CA ARG A 169 -63.60 31.10 -21.07
C ARG A 169 -62.19 31.15 -21.61
#